data_AF-A0AAQ4F4P6-F1
#
_entry.id   AF-A0AAQ4F4P6-F1
#
_cell.length_a   1.000
_cell.length_b   1.000
_cell.length_c   1.000
_cell.angle_alpha   90.00
_cell.angle_beta   90.00
_cell.angle_gamma   90.00
#
_symmetry.space_group_name_H-M   'P 1'
#
loop_
_entity.id
_entity.type
_entity.pdbx_description
1 polymer ?
#
loop_
_entity_poly.entity_id
_entity_poly.type
_entity_poly.pdbx_seq_one_letter_code
_entity_poly.pdbx_strand_id
1 'polypeptide(L)'
;DVQQDACLVPGPLSPSLSSAVAPVDITPSEQQELGYMPCRDDYEREYDNEAESLISQLSVGGPEEDELETALKLAQVDMYSRRLRERMRRKGLVRDYRLLEQFCHAGRPKASPVGARSKRNLREADRELQEKMRIFCQFQSAAEHEQLLENLEREKELKARIKELLRYRRNGITKLDECSEFDVARHRREKRKEVKKKSAPANSVHKKPISTASKKYEEKGGVDIILNEQGDTREDSKEATDITSLPGYELLSDKEKKLCQSMGISPACYITFKTVVLKDQAQRQKGSIAKFRSPAGLDKSHCRRILNHFANSGWISAN
;
A
#
# COMPACT_ATOMS: atom_id res chain seq x y z
N ASP A 1 39.95 -35.26 33.08
CA ASP A 1 38.53 -35.43 32.76
C ASP A 1 37.95 -34.17 32.14
N VAL A 2 37.66 -34.23 30.84
CA VAL A 2 37.04 -33.12 30.09
C VAL A 2 35.54 -33.31 30.18
N GLN A 3 34.86 -32.44 30.94
CA GLN A 3 33.40 -32.32 30.93
C GLN A 3 32.96 -31.79 29.57
N GLN A 4 32.31 -32.66 28.78
CA GLN A 4 31.51 -32.23 27.63
C GLN A 4 30.12 -31.86 28.13
N ASP A 5 29.90 -30.56 28.36
CA ASP A 5 28.56 -29.97 28.36
C ASP A 5 27.99 -30.05 26.94
N ALA A 6 27.34 -31.17 26.62
CA ALA A 6 26.49 -31.25 25.45
C ALA A 6 25.19 -30.52 25.77
N CYS A 7 25.06 -29.29 25.25
CA CYS A 7 23.79 -28.58 25.12
C CYS A 7 22.77 -29.48 24.41
N LEU A 8 21.92 -30.16 25.19
CA LEU A 8 20.75 -30.87 24.73
C LEU A 8 19.75 -29.83 24.19
N VAL A 9 19.89 -29.48 22.91
CA VAL A 9 18.81 -28.84 22.17
C VAL A 9 17.66 -29.85 22.15
N PRO A 10 16.52 -29.59 22.81
CA PRO A 10 15.43 -30.55 22.85
C PRO A 10 14.93 -30.77 21.43
N GLY A 11 14.93 -32.03 21.00
CA GLY A 11 14.40 -32.42 19.69
C GLY A 11 12.92 -32.04 19.56
N PRO A 12 12.39 -32.00 18.32
CA PRO A 12 11.03 -31.52 18.01
C PRO A 12 9.88 -32.31 18.67
N LEU A 13 10.20 -33.40 19.40
CA LEU A 13 9.24 -34.26 20.10
C LEU A 13 9.43 -34.23 21.62
N SER A 14 10.25 -33.33 22.17
CA SER A 14 10.48 -33.27 23.61
C SER A 14 9.17 -32.88 24.33
N PRO A 15 8.70 -33.64 25.32
CA PRO A 15 7.44 -33.36 26.02
C PRO A 15 7.43 -31.99 26.73
N SER A 16 8.62 -31.45 27.00
CA SER A 16 8.82 -30.10 27.53
C SER A 16 8.51 -28.95 26.54
N LEU A 17 8.24 -29.25 25.26
CA LEU A 17 7.81 -28.30 24.22
C LEU A 17 6.29 -28.17 24.11
N SER A 18 5.51 -28.86 24.94
CA SER A 18 4.09 -28.54 25.11
C SER A 18 3.99 -27.19 25.80
N SER A 19 4.16 -26.11 25.04
CA SER A 19 3.78 -24.77 25.48
C SER A 19 2.34 -24.87 25.94
N ALA A 20 2.10 -24.66 27.23
CA ALA A 20 0.75 -24.59 27.76
C ALA A 20 -0.04 -23.59 26.92
N VAL A 21 -1.01 -24.09 26.16
CA VAL A 21 -1.81 -23.29 25.25
C VAL A 21 -2.79 -22.53 26.12
N ALA A 22 -2.83 -21.21 25.99
CA ALA A 22 -3.85 -20.41 26.66
C ALA A 22 -5.23 -20.92 26.24
N PRO A 23 -6.15 -21.23 27.18
CA PRO A 23 -7.45 -21.78 26.82
C PRO A 23 -8.22 -20.76 25.98
N VAL A 24 -8.51 -21.13 24.73
CA VAL A 24 -9.36 -20.36 23.82
C VAL A 24 -10.82 -20.70 24.13
N ASP A 25 -11.66 -19.69 24.36
CA ASP A 25 -13.09 -19.88 24.56
C ASP A 25 -13.78 -20.17 23.22
N ILE A 26 -13.89 -21.47 22.89
CA ILE A 26 -14.48 -21.98 21.65
C ILE A 26 -15.57 -23.01 21.98
N THR A 27 -16.78 -22.81 21.44
CA THR A 27 -17.90 -23.75 21.65
C THR A 27 -17.63 -25.10 20.98
N PRO A 28 -18.26 -26.19 21.45
CA PRO A 28 -18.16 -27.49 20.79
C PRO A 28 -18.57 -27.47 19.31
N SER A 29 -19.54 -26.62 18.94
CA SER A 29 -19.97 -26.46 17.55
C SER A 29 -18.89 -25.79 16.69
N GLU A 30 -18.24 -24.74 17.19
CA GLU A 30 -17.14 -24.06 16.50
C GLU A 30 -15.90 -24.97 16.39
N GLN A 31 -15.64 -25.80 17.42
CA GLN A 31 -14.58 -26.81 17.37
C GLN A 31 -14.82 -27.81 16.24
N GLN A 32 -16.05 -28.32 16.11
CA GLN A 32 -16.41 -29.26 15.06
C GLN A 32 -16.34 -28.63 13.66
N GLU A 33 -16.75 -27.36 13.51
CA GLU A 33 -16.70 -26.66 12.23
C GLU A 33 -15.26 -26.43 11.75
N LEU A 34 -14.35 -26.10 12.67
CA LEU A 34 -12.93 -25.88 12.35
C LEU A 34 -12.08 -27.16 12.40
N GLY A 35 -12.61 -28.25 12.97
CA GLY A 35 -11.83 -29.42 13.37
C GLY A 35 -10.70 -29.05 14.35
N TYR A 36 -10.88 -28.01 15.16
CA TYR A 36 -9.83 -27.52 16.07
C TYR A 36 -9.87 -28.26 17.41
N MET A 37 -8.71 -28.69 17.90
CA MET A 37 -8.51 -29.42 19.16
C MET A 37 -7.85 -28.50 20.20
N PRO A 38 -8.62 -27.86 21.12
CA PRO A 38 -8.11 -26.80 22.00
C PRO A 38 -6.98 -27.25 22.93
N CYS A 39 -7.07 -28.46 23.48
CA CYS A 39 -6.06 -28.99 24.40
C CYS A 39 -4.71 -29.31 23.73
N ARG A 40 -4.67 -29.33 22.39
CA ARG A 40 -3.46 -29.63 21.60
C ARG A 40 -2.99 -28.44 20.76
N ASP A 41 -3.81 -27.40 20.64
CA ASP A 41 -3.64 -26.31 19.67
C ASP A 41 -3.39 -26.84 18.25
N ASP A 42 -4.23 -27.79 17.84
CA ASP A 42 -4.06 -28.57 16.63
C ASP A 42 -5.36 -28.71 15.85
N TYR A 43 -5.29 -29.18 14.61
CA TYR A 43 -6.44 -29.39 13.75
C TYR A 43 -6.55 -30.86 13.34
N GLU A 44 -7.76 -31.39 13.23
CA GLU A 44 -8.02 -32.75 12.73
C GLU A 44 -7.48 -32.96 11.31
N ARG A 45 -7.53 -31.91 10.49
CA ARG A 45 -6.91 -31.86 9.16
C ARG A 45 -5.96 -30.68 9.08
N GLU A 46 -4.67 -30.95 8.97
CA GLU A 46 -3.66 -29.92 8.88
C GLU A 46 -3.49 -29.35 7.45
N TYR A 47 -2.80 -28.21 7.35
CA TYR A 47 -2.33 -27.74 6.05
C TYR A 47 -1.34 -28.73 5.44
N ASP A 48 -1.58 -29.10 4.17
CA ASP A 48 -0.82 -30.13 3.46
C ASP A 48 -0.76 -31.46 4.23
N ASN A 49 -1.95 -31.99 4.56
CA ASN A 49 -2.14 -33.23 5.33
C ASN A 49 -1.53 -34.48 4.67
N GLU A 50 -1.19 -34.43 3.39
CA GLU A 50 -0.58 -35.53 2.65
C GLU A 50 0.96 -35.47 2.65
N ALA A 51 1.57 -34.51 3.36
CA ALA A 51 3.02 -34.34 3.35
C ALA A 51 3.75 -35.61 3.84
N GLU A 52 3.16 -36.31 4.81
CA GLU A 52 3.66 -37.56 5.39
C GLU A 52 3.73 -38.70 4.35
N SER A 53 2.95 -38.62 3.27
CA SER A 53 3.01 -39.58 2.16
C SER A 53 4.40 -39.62 1.51
N LEU A 54 5.11 -38.49 1.45
CA LEU A 54 6.47 -38.39 0.88
C LEU A 54 7.49 -39.27 1.58
N ILE A 55 7.29 -39.55 2.87
CA ILE A 55 8.21 -40.35 3.69
C ILE A 55 7.62 -41.70 4.09
N SER A 56 6.36 -41.98 3.73
CA SER A 56 5.63 -43.17 4.15
C SER A 56 6.27 -44.49 3.71
N GLN A 57 6.98 -44.48 2.58
CA GLN A 57 7.67 -45.64 2.00
C GLN A 57 9.20 -45.58 2.18
N LEU A 58 9.69 -44.60 2.94
CA LEU A 58 11.12 -44.40 3.13
C LEU A 58 11.66 -45.45 4.11
N SER A 59 12.53 -46.34 3.61
CA SER A 59 13.26 -47.30 4.43
C SER A 59 14.69 -46.78 4.67
N VAL A 60 15.22 -46.98 5.88
CA VAL A 60 16.56 -46.53 6.27
C VAL A 60 17.38 -47.73 6.72
N GLY A 61 18.64 -47.81 6.29
CA GLY A 61 19.59 -48.83 6.74
C GLY A 61 19.53 -50.14 5.95
N GLY A 62 19.25 -50.07 4.65
CA GLY A 62 19.41 -51.21 3.75
C GLY A 62 20.89 -51.65 3.65
N PRO A 63 21.17 -52.97 3.55
CA PRO A 63 22.56 -53.48 3.51
C PRO A 63 23.35 -53.10 2.25
N GLU A 64 22.69 -52.51 1.25
CA GLU A 64 23.24 -52.13 -0.06
C GLU A 64 22.87 -50.67 -0.41
N GLU A 65 22.65 -49.80 0.59
CA GLU A 65 22.38 -48.38 0.31
C GLU A 65 23.61 -47.71 -0.30
N ASP A 66 23.50 -47.31 -1.57
CA ASP A 66 24.53 -46.53 -2.24
C ASP A 66 24.40 -45.02 -1.94
N GLU A 67 25.43 -44.26 -2.31
CA GLU A 67 25.47 -42.81 -2.07
C GLU A 67 24.32 -42.08 -2.79
N LEU A 68 23.89 -42.59 -3.95
CA LEU A 68 22.79 -42.02 -4.72
C LEU A 68 21.43 -42.25 -4.03
N GLU A 69 21.17 -43.46 -3.54
CA GLU A 69 19.98 -43.80 -2.77
C GLU A 69 19.91 -42.98 -1.48
N THR A 70 21.05 -42.85 -0.79
CA THR A 70 21.17 -42.00 0.41
C THR A 70 20.84 -40.54 0.08
N ALA A 71 21.40 -39.99 -1.01
CA ALA A 71 21.13 -38.63 -1.44
C ALA A 71 19.65 -38.42 -1.82
N LEU A 72 19.02 -39.41 -2.47
CA LEU A 72 17.60 -39.38 -2.82
C LEU A 72 16.72 -39.37 -1.57
N LYS A 73 17.01 -40.23 -0.58
CA LYS A 73 16.29 -40.28 0.70
C LYS A 73 16.43 -38.96 1.46
N LEU A 74 17.63 -38.39 1.51
CA LEU A 74 17.86 -37.07 2.10
C LEU A 74 17.07 -35.97 1.40
N ALA A 75 16.99 -35.99 0.07
CA ALA A 75 16.18 -35.05 -0.69
C ALA A 75 14.68 -35.19 -0.38
N GLN A 76 14.16 -36.42 -0.26
CA GLN A 76 12.77 -36.67 0.14
C GLN A 76 12.48 -36.14 1.56
N VAL A 77 13.40 -36.36 2.50
CA VAL A 77 13.28 -35.85 3.88
C VAL A 77 13.35 -34.32 3.91
N ASP A 78 14.21 -33.68 3.11
CA ASP A 78 14.26 -32.23 3.00
C ASP A 78 12.96 -31.66 2.41
N MET A 79 12.40 -32.29 1.37
CA MET A 79 11.09 -31.93 0.81
C MET A 79 9.99 -31.99 1.86
N TYR A 80 9.93 -33.07 2.66
CA TYR A 80 9.01 -33.21 3.78
C TYR A 80 9.22 -32.11 4.84
N SER A 81 10.48 -31.86 5.22
CA SER A 81 10.84 -30.84 6.21
C SER A 81 10.44 -29.43 5.78
N ARG A 82 10.53 -29.11 4.49
CA ARG A 82 10.04 -27.83 3.92
C ARG A 82 8.53 -27.69 4.06
N ARG A 83 7.77 -28.76 3.81
CA ARG A 83 6.30 -28.77 3.96
C ARG A 83 5.89 -28.60 5.42
N LEU A 84 6.57 -29.29 6.34
CA LEU A 84 6.31 -29.16 7.77
C LEU A 84 6.62 -27.74 8.29
N ARG A 85 7.71 -27.12 7.81
CA ARG A 85 8.01 -25.72 8.12
C ARG A 85 6.90 -24.76 7.68
N GLU A 86 6.34 -24.96 6.49
CA GLU A 86 5.22 -24.14 6.01
C GLU A 86 3.96 -24.32 6.85
N ARG A 87 3.66 -25.58 7.24
CA ARG A 87 2.55 -25.90 8.13
C ARG A 87 2.70 -25.18 9.48
N MET A 88 3.89 -25.25 10.09
CA MET A 88 4.20 -24.54 11.33
C MET A 88 4.13 -23.02 11.17
N ARG A 89 4.61 -22.47 10.04
CA ARG A 89 4.52 -21.04 9.73
C ARG A 89 3.06 -20.56 9.72
N ARG A 90 2.16 -21.34 9.10
CA ARG A 90 0.72 -21.01 9.04
C ARG A 90 0.06 -21.08 10.40
N LYS A 91 0.38 -22.09 11.23
CA LYS A 91 -0.07 -22.17 12.63
C LYS A 91 0.39 -20.96 13.43
N GLY A 92 1.66 -20.56 13.29
CA GLY A 92 2.19 -19.33 13.88
C GLY A 92 1.38 -18.10 13.48
N LEU A 93 1.09 -17.93 12.18
CA LEU A 93 0.29 -16.82 11.67
C LEU A 93 -1.13 -16.79 12.27
N VAL A 94 -1.80 -17.95 12.36
CA VAL A 94 -3.14 -18.05 12.98
C VAL A 94 -3.10 -17.57 14.43
N ARG A 95 -2.07 -17.95 15.18
CA ARG A 95 -1.88 -17.58 16.59
C ARG A 95 -1.53 -16.10 16.73
N ASP A 96 -0.54 -15.61 15.99
CA ASP A 96 -0.04 -14.24 16.07
C ASP A 96 -1.16 -13.23 15.77
N TYR A 97 -1.95 -13.50 14.73
CA TYR A 97 -3.08 -12.65 14.34
C TYR A 97 -4.36 -12.97 15.09
N ARG A 98 -4.35 -13.92 16.03
CA ARG A 98 -5.52 -14.34 16.82
C ARG A 98 -6.73 -14.66 15.96
N LEU A 99 -6.51 -15.29 14.80
CA LEU A 99 -7.56 -15.53 13.80
C LEU A 99 -8.67 -16.43 14.35
N LEU A 100 -8.33 -17.35 15.24
CA LEU A 100 -9.27 -18.23 15.92
C LEU A 100 -10.24 -17.43 16.82
N GLU A 101 -9.72 -16.51 17.64
CA GLU A 101 -10.54 -15.63 18.48
C GLU A 101 -11.44 -14.74 17.62
N GLN A 102 -10.89 -14.18 16.53
CA GLN A 102 -11.64 -13.34 15.61
C GLN A 102 -12.80 -14.10 14.96
N PHE A 103 -12.60 -15.37 14.60
CA PHE A 103 -13.64 -16.24 14.05
C PHE A 103 -14.75 -16.50 15.07
N CYS A 104 -14.40 -16.98 16.27
CA CYS A 104 -15.37 -17.30 17.32
C CYS A 104 -16.14 -16.06 17.81
N HIS A 105 -15.54 -14.88 17.73
CA HIS A 105 -16.16 -13.62 18.17
C HIS A 105 -16.89 -12.87 17.05
N ALA A 106 -16.79 -13.31 15.78
CA ALA A 106 -17.46 -12.66 14.66
C ALA A 106 -18.99 -12.73 14.73
N GLY A 107 -19.55 -13.75 15.40
CA GLY A 107 -20.99 -13.99 15.51
C GLY A 107 -21.62 -13.63 16.86
N ARG A 108 -20.83 -13.29 17.88
CA ARG A 108 -21.34 -12.99 19.22
C ARG A 108 -21.60 -11.47 19.37
N PRO A 109 -22.72 -11.05 20.01
CA PRO A 109 -22.87 -9.65 20.37
C PRO A 109 -21.69 -9.27 21.25
N LYS A 110 -20.92 -8.24 20.86
CA LYS A 110 -19.75 -7.75 21.59
C LYS A 110 -20.12 -7.47 23.05
N ALA A 111 -19.92 -8.43 23.94
CA ALA A 111 -19.77 -8.15 25.36
C ALA A 111 -18.42 -7.44 25.49
N SER A 112 -18.45 -6.11 25.42
CA SER A 112 -17.25 -5.29 25.47
C SER A 112 -16.45 -5.64 26.73
N PRO A 113 -15.19 -6.08 26.65
CA PRO A 113 -14.28 -5.94 27.76
C PRO A 113 -14.09 -4.44 27.97
N VAL A 114 -14.20 -4.00 29.22
CA VAL A 114 -13.89 -2.64 29.66
C VAL A 114 -12.43 -2.34 29.28
N GLY A 115 -12.21 -1.62 28.18
CA GLY A 115 -10.87 -1.19 27.76
C GLY A 115 -10.55 -1.27 26.26
N ALA A 116 -11.27 -2.09 25.48
CA ALA A 116 -11.09 -2.10 24.03
C ALA A 116 -11.78 -0.87 23.46
N ARG A 117 -10.99 0.16 23.12
CA ARG A 117 -11.42 1.37 22.40
C ARG A 117 -12.48 0.95 21.38
N SER A 118 -13.71 1.39 21.64
CA SER A 118 -14.85 1.24 20.75
C SER A 118 -14.34 1.33 19.32
N LYS A 119 -14.48 0.23 18.56
CA LYS A 119 -14.37 0.25 17.10
C LYS A 119 -15.41 1.26 16.64
N ARG A 120 -15.08 2.56 16.75
CA ARG A 120 -15.67 3.68 16.05
C ARG A 120 -15.93 3.14 14.67
N ASN A 121 -17.19 3.17 14.22
CA ASN A 121 -17.61 2.70 12.92
C ASN A 121 -16.49 2.93 11.89
N LEU A 122 -15.68 1.90 11.66
CA LEU A 122 -14.47 2.03 10.87
C LEU A 122 -14.97 2.37 9.47
N ARG A 123 -14.54 3.52 8.94
CA ARG A 123 -15.08 4.01 7.68
C ARG A 123 -14.86 2.93 6.64
N GLU A 124 -15.79 2.79 5.69
CA GLU A 124 -15.69 1.76 4.64
C GLU A 124 -14.32 1.79 3.95
N ALA A 125 -13.78 3.00 3.71
CA ALA A 125 -12.45 3.20 3.16
C ALA A 125 -11.31 2.63 4.01
N ASP A 126 -11.44 2.66 5.33
CA ASP A 126 -10.40 2.14 6.23
C ASP A 126 -10.49 0.61 6.32
N ARG A 127 -11.68 0.02 6.17
CA ARG A 127 -11.84 -1.45 6.00
C ARG A 127 -11.26 -1.94 4.68
N GLU A 128 -11.51 -1.22 3.59
CA GLU A 128 -10.93 -1.54 2.27
C GLU A 128 -9.40 -1.48 2.32
N LEU A 129 -8.83 -0.51 3.04
CA LEU A 129 -7.40 -0.43 3.26
C LEU A 129 -6.88 -1.64 4.05
N GLN A 130 -7.54 -2.02 5.15
CA GLN A 130 -7.15 -3.19 5.95
C GLN A 130 -7.15 -4.47 5.10
N GLU A 131 -8.18 -4.70 4.29
CA GLU A 131 -8.24 -5.88 3.41
C GLU A 131 -7.11 -5.88 2.38
N LYS A 132 -6.80 -4.72 1.77
CA LYS A 132 -5.67 -4.59 0.84
C LYS A 132 -4.32 -4.84 1.52
N MET A 133 -4.19 -4.49 2.80
CA MET A 133 -2.95 -4.65 3.55
C MET A 133 -2.77 -6.07 4.09
N ARG A 134 -3.80 -6.91 4.12
CA ARG A 134 -3.76 -8.29 4.63
C ARG A 134 -2.68 -9.16 3.98
N ILE A 135 -2.25 -8.85 2.76
CA ILE A 135 -1.14 -9.54 2.09
C ILE A 135 0.19 -9.45 2.85
N PHE A 136 0.36 -8.40 3.67
CA PHE A 136 1.58 -8.21 4.46
C PHE A 136 1.59 -9.03 5.74
N CYS A 137 0.47 -9.66 6.11
CA CYS A 137 0.39 -10.49 7.30
C CYS A 137 1.35 -11.68 7.29
N GLN A 138 1.78 -12.12 6.10
CA GLN A 138 2.76 -13.20 5.97
C GLN A 138 4.22 -12.76 6.22
N PHE A 139 4.48 -11.46 6.28
CA PHE A 139 5.83 -10.88 6.40
C PHE A 139 6.01 -10.05 7.67
N GLN A 140 4.93 -9.77 8.39
CA GLN A 140 4.90 -8.92 9.58
C GLN A 140 4.26 -9.68 10.73
N SER A 141 4.72 -9.45 11.95
CA SER A 141 3.98 -9.83 13.14
C SER A 141 2.67 -9.03 13.23
N ALA A 142 1.70 -9.52 14.00
CA ALA A 142 0.43 -8.82 14.17
C ALA A 142 0.59 -7.40 14.74
N ALA A 143 1.54 -7.21 15.66
CA ALA A 143 1.84 -5.89 16.24
C ALA A 143 2.43 -4.91 15.21
N GLU A 144 3.38 -5.37 14.39
CA GLU A 144 3.95 -4.55 13.30
C GLU A 144 2.90 -4.19 12.25
N HIS A 145 2.01 -5.14 11.93
CA HIS A 145 0.94 -4.93 10.98
C HIS A 145 -0.09 -3.91 11.48
N GLU A 146 -0.49 -4.00 12.75
CA GLU A 146 -1.36 -3.00 13.39
C GLU A 146 -0.70 -1.63 13.40
N GLN A 147 0.58 -1.56 13.76
CA GLN A 147 1.35 -0.32 13.74
C GLN A 147 1.44 0.30 12.34
N LEU A 148 1.63 -0.52 11.29
CA LEU A 148 1.60 -0.06 9.91
C LEU A 148 0.26 0.59 9.56
N LEU A 149 -0.85 -0.06 9.90
CA LEU A 149 -2.19 0.47 9.63
C LEU A 149 -2.44 1.79 10.35
N GLU A 150 -2.07 1.89 11.63
CA GLU A 150 -2.16 3.13 12.39
C GLU A 150 -1.31 4.24 11.77
N ASN A 151 -0.09 3.91 11.31
CA ASN A 151 0.80 4.88 10.68
C ASN A 151 0.23 5.39 9.35
N LEU A 152 -0.39 4.54 8.54
CA LEU A 152 -1.05 4.93 7.30
C LEU A 152 -2.26 5.83 7.55
N GLU A 153 -3.06 5.53 8.57
CA GLU A 153 -4.17 6.40 8.98
C GLU A 153 -3.66 7.76 9.47
N ARG A 154 -2.67 7.76 10.35
CA ARG A 154 -2.03 8.97 10.87
C ARG A 154 -1.41 9.81 9.75
N GLU A 155 -0.75 9.17 8.79
CA GLU A 155 -0.21 9.84 7.61
C GLU A 155 -1.32 10.54 6.82
N LYS A 156 -2.43 9.85 6.55
CA LYS A 156 -3.61 10.41 5.85
C LYS A 156 -4.18 11.62 6.59
N GLU A 157 -4.32 11.53 7.92
CA GLU A 157 -4.77 12.65 8.76
C GLU A 157 -3.81 13.84 8.71
N LEU A 158 -2.52 13.61 8.85
CA LEU A 158 -1.50 14.66 8.78
C LEU A 158 -1.49 15.33 7.41
N LYS A 159 -1.58 14.56 6.32
CA LYS A 159 -1.67 15.12 4.96
C LYS A 159 -2.92 15.99 4.79
N ALA A 160 -4.06 15.57 5.33
CA ALA A 160 -5.28 16.38 5.31
C ALA A 160 -5.12 17.66 6.13
N ARG A 161 -4.54 17.57 7.33
CA ARG A 161 -4.29 18.71 8.20
C ARG A 161 -3.31 19.70 7.58
N ILE A 162 -2.23 19.24 6.94
CA ILE A 162 -1.28 20.09 6.23
C ILE A 162 -1.99 20.83 5.10
N LYS A 163 -2.78 20.14 4.26
CA LYS A 163 -3.55 20.78 3.17
C LYS A 163 -4.51 21.85 3.70
N GLU A 164 -5.14 21.60 4.84
CA GLU A 164 -6.00 22.56 5.52
C GLU A 164 -5.22 23.78 6.03
N LEU A 165 -4.10 23.58 6.73
CA LEU A 165 -3.25 24.67 7.22
C LEU A 165 -2.71 25.54 6.08
N LEU A 166 -2.30 24.93 4.97
CA LEU A 166 -1.88 25.65 3.77
C LEU A 166 -3.03 26.46 3.15
N ARG A 167 -4.26 25.94 3.21
CA ARG A 167 -5.46 26.68 2.77
C ARG A 167 -5.67 27.94 3.61
N TYR A 168 -5.53 27.85 4.93
CA TYR A 168 -5.63 29.02 5.81
C TYR A 168 -4.57 30.06 5.46
N ARG A 169 -3.30 29.65 5.32
CA ARG A 169 -2.21 30.56 4.95
C ARG A 169 -2.47 31.28 3.62
N ARG A 170 -2.94 30.57 2.59
CA ARG A 170 -3.31 31.18 1.30
C ARG A 170 -4.46 32.18 1.38
N ASN A 171 -5.30 32.09 2.41
CA ASN A 171 -6.39 33.04 2.66
C ASN A 171 -5.99 34.11 3.69
N GLY A 172 -4.69 34.25 3.99
CA GLY A 172 -4.17 35.29 4.89
C GLY A 172 -4.34 34.99 6.38
N ILE A 173 -4.80 33.79 6.74
CA ILE A 173 -4.97 33.41 8.15
C ILE A 173 -3.63 32.90 8.68
N THR A 174 -3.14 33.56 9.72
CA THR A 174 -1.82 33.29 10.30
C THR A 174 -1.91 32.80 11.75
N LYS A 175 -3.06 32.96 12.41
CA LYS A 175 -3.30 32.49 13.79
C LYS A 175 -4.27 31.31 13.79
N LEU A 176 -4.06 30.36 14.71
CA LEU A 176 -4.90 29.16 14.82
C LEU A 176 -6.33 29.48 15.27
N ASP A 177 -6.49 30.49 16.13
CA ASP A 177 -7.79 30.86 16.70
C ASP A 177 -8.78 31.35 15.61
N GLU A 178 -8.24 32.00 14.58
CA GLU A 178 -8.97 32.55 13.42
C GLU A 178 -9.45 31.46 12.44
N CYS A 179 -8.87 30.25 12.49
CA CYS A 179 -9.21 29.15 11.58
C CYS A 179 -10.67 28.72 11.69
N SER A 180 -11.20 28.67 12.92
CA SER A 180 -12.56 28.22 13.20
C SER A 180 -13.61 29.15 12.57
N GLU A 181 -13.44 30.47 12.74
CA GLU A 181 -14.31 31.49 12.18
C GLU A 181 -14.27 31.48 10.65
N PHE A 182 -13.08 31.31 10.07
CA PHE A 182 -12.94 31.18 8.63
C PHE A 182 -13.67 29.97 8.06
N ASP A 183 -13.59 28.80 8.70
CA ASP A 183 -14.28 27.62 8.21
C ASP A 183 -15.80 27.77 8.29
N VAL A 184 -16.33 28.38 9.37
CA VAL A 184 -17.75 28.71 9.48
C VAL A 184 -18.18 29.68 8.37
N ALA A 185 -17.42 30.76 8.15
CA ALA A 185 -17.69 31.75 7.12
C ALA A 185 -17.62 31.14 5.70
N ARG A 186 -16.63 30.28 5.45
CA ARG A 186 -16.46 29.54 4.19
C ARG A 186 -17.63 28.59 3.97
N HIS A 187 -17.98 27.77 4.95
CA HIS A 187 -19.07 26.82 4.83
C HIS A 187 -20.41 27.53 4.59
N ARG A 188 -20.64 28.68 5.25
CA ARG A 188 -21.80 29.55 4.98
C ARG A 188 -21.81 30.08 3.54
N ARG A 189 -20.66 30.47 2.99
CA ARG A 189 -20.51 30.91 1.59
C ARG A 189 -20.78 29.78 0.60
N GLU A 190 -20.30 28.58 0.86
CA GLU A 190 -20.54 27.39 0.03
C GLU A 190 -22.01 26.98 0.02
N LYS A 191 -22.67 26.91 1.19
CA LYS A 191 -24.12 26.64 1.28
C LYS A 191 -24.96 27.66 0.48
N ARG A 192 -24.63 28.95 0.57
CA ARG A 192 -25.31 30.00 -0.21
C ARG A 192 -25.14 29.82 -1.72
N LYS A 193 -23.94 29.41 -2.18
CA LYS A 193 -23.67 29.12 -3.60
C LYS A 193 -24.46 27.90 -4.08
N GLU A 194 -24.60 26.86 -3.26
CA GLU A 194 -25.41 25.69 -3.61
C GLU A 194 -26.89 26.01 -3.74
N VAL A 195 -27.45 26.77 -2.79
CA VAL A 195 -28.87 27.20 -2.84
C VAL A 195 -29.13 28.04 -4.09
N LYS A 196 -28.25 29.00 -4.40
CA LYS A 196 -28.38 29.85 -5.59
C LYS A 196 -28.26 29.08 -6.91
N LYS A 197 -27.54 27.95 -6.90
CA LYS A 197 -27.43 27.04 -8.04
C LYS A 197 -28.65 26.14 -8.20
N LYS A 198 -29.33 25.80 -7.11
CA LYS A 198 -30.59 25.03 -7.10
C LYS A 198 -31.81 25.89 -7.39
N SER A 199 -31.75 27.21 -7.15
CA SER A 199 -32.85 28.16 -7.35
C SER A 199 -32.78 28.95 -8.66
N ALA A 200 -31.85 28.66 -9.57
CA ALA A 200 -31.79 29.31 -10.88
C ALA A 200 -32.83 28.68 -11.83
N PRO A 201 -33.79 29.45 -12.37
CA PRO A 201 -34.78 28.90 -13.29
C PRO A 201 -34.11 28.51 -14.61
N ALA A 202 -34.44 27.32 -15.11
CA ALA A 202 -34.09 26.87 -16.44
C ALA A 202 -34.94 27.60 -17.49
N ASN A 203 -34.71 28.90 -17.68
CA ASN A 203 -35.24 29.64 -18.83
C ASN A 203 -34.48 30.96 -19.03
N SER A 204 -33.49 30.94 -19.92
CA SER A 204 -33.18 32.09 -20.78
C SER A 204 -32.39 31.61 -21.98
N VAL A 205 -33.10 31.57 -23.10
CA VAL A 205 -32.63 31.29 -24.45
C VAL A 205 -32.00 32.59 -24.98
N HIS A 206 -30.74 32.49 -25.41
CA HIS A 206 -29.98 33.44 -26.25
C HIS A 206 -29.34 34.67 -25.59
N LYS A 207 -28.07 34.50 -25.19
CA LYS A 207 -26.94 35.34 -25.64
C LYS A 207 -25.66 34.53 -25.40
N LYS A 208 -24.89 34.29 -26.46
CA LYS A 208 -23.57 33.63 -26.36
C LYS A 208 -22.62 34.54 -25.58
N PRO A 209 -21.91 34.04 -24.56
CA PRO A 209 -20.59 34.53 -24.25
C PRO A 209 -19.55 33.47 -24.64
N ILE A 210 -18.45 34.01 -25.13
CA ILE A 210 -17.20 33.35 -25.47
C ILE A 210 -16.75 32.40 -24.34
N SER A 211 -16.32 31.22 -24.76
CA SER A 211 -15.96 30.08 -23.91
C SER A 211 -14.75 30.36 -23.03
N THR A 212 -14.96 30.37 -21.72
CA THR A 212 -13.93 29.98 -20.74
C THR A 212 -14.49 28.82 -19.91
N ALA A 213 -14.21 27.61 -20.38
CA ALA A 213 -14.68 26.38 -19.79
C ALA A 213 -14.07 26.16 -18.40
N SER A 214 -14.83 26.52 -17.37
CA SER A 214 -14.61 26.07 -16.00
C SER A 214 -14.96 24.58 -15.89
N LYS A 215 -13.95 23.71 -15.95
CA LYS A 215 -14.11 22.29 -15.62
C LYS A 215 -14.26 22.12 -14.11
N LYS A 216 -15.45 21.70 -13.68
CA LYS A 216 -15.66 20.95 -12.44
C LYS A 216 -14.72 19.74 -12.43
N TYR A 217 -13.93 19.59 -11.37
CA TYR A 217 -13.24 18.35 -11.05
C TYR A 217 -14.08 17.56 -10.05
N GLU A 218 -14.41 16.32 -10.41
CA GLU A 218 -14.75 15.27 -9.47
C GLU A 218 -13.47 14.78 -8.80
N GLU A 219 -13.56 14.59 -7.49
CA GLU A 219 -12.50 14.07 -6.64
C GLU A 219 -12.47 12.53 -6.76
N LYS A 220 -11.55 12.02 -7.57
CA LYS A 220 -11.06 10.64 -7.44
C LYS A 220 -9.62 10.70 -6.93
N GLY A 221 -9.40 10.00 -5.82
CA GLY A 221 -8.15 9.95 -5.08
C GLY A 221 -6.96 9.57 -5.96
N GLY A 222 -5.96 10.43 -5.93
CA GLY A 222 -4.61 10.22 -6.42
C GLY A 222 -3.70 11.04 -5.53
N VAL A 223 -2.81 10.37 -4.82
CA VAL A 223 -1.85 10.96 -3.90
C VAL A 223 -0.78 11.66 -4.72
N ASP A 224 -0.71 13.00 -4.64
CA ASP A 224 0.49 13.76 -4.96
C ASP A 224 0.65 14.89 -3.93
N ILE A 225 1.71 14.78 -3.13
CA ILE A 225 2.26 15.90 -2.36
C ILE A 225 3.33 16.50 -3.23
N ILE A 226 3.06 17.67 -3.80
CA ILE A 226 4.11 18.63 -4.15
C ILE A 226 3.62 19.99 -3.64
N LEU A 227 4.27 20.47 -2.59
CA LEU A 227 4.24 21.87 -2.19
C LEU A 227 4.91 22.67 -3.31
N ASN A 228 4.15 23.46 -4.05
CA ASN A 228 4.72 24.53 -4.87
C ASN A 228 4.22 25.86 -4.31
N GLU A 229 5.09 26.54 -3.58
CA GLU A 229 5.02 27.98 -3.43
C GLU A 229 5.51 28.59 -4.74
N GLN A 230 4.68 29.41 -5.38
CA GLN A 230 5.19 30.51 -6.19
C GLN A 230 4.13 31.59 -6.25
N GLY A 231 4.44 32.66 -5.52
CA GLY A 231 3.84 33.96 -5.70
C GLY A 231 4.16 34.50 -7.08
N ASP A 232 3.21 35.28 -7.55
CA ASP A 232 3.24 36.09 -8.75
C ASP A 232 4.25 37.23 -8.57
N THR A 233 5.35 37.21 -9.32
CA THR A 233 6.07 38.42 -9.72
C THR A 233 6.68 38.20 -11.10
N ARG A 234 6.16 38.99 -12.05
CA ARG A 234 6.77 39.26 -13.34
C ARG A 234 8.11 39.96 -13.11
N GLU A 235 9.23 39.37 -13.52
CA GLU A 235 10.39 40.10 -14.04
C GLU A 235 11.14 39.24 -15.08
N ASP A 236 11.55 39.92 -16.13
CA ASP A 236 12.22 39.42 -17.32
C ASP A 236 13.72 39.36 -17.03
N SER A 237 14.29 38.16 -16.82
CA SER A 237 15.74 37.90 -16.84
C SER A 237 16.01 36.41 -16.90
N LYS A 238 16.77 35.97 -17.91
CA LYS A 238 17.21 34.58 -18.10
C LYS A 238 18.28 34.22 -17.05
N GLU A 239 17.86 33.97 -15.82
CA GLU A 239 18.69 33.27 -14.84
C GLU A 239 18.47 31.76 -14.99
N ALA A 240 19.55 31.03 -15.24
CA ALA A 240 19.52 29.58 -15.31
C ALA A 240 19.16 29.03 -13.93
N THR A 241 17.89 28.71 -13.72
CA THR A 241 17.40 27.98 -12.54
C THR A 241 18.31 26.79 -12.30
N ASP A 242 19.03 26.80 -11.18
CA ASP A 242 19.94 25.73 -10.81
C ASP A 242 19.13 24.49 -10.41
N ILE A 243 18.97 23.58 -11.37
CA ILE A 243 18.19 22.36 -11.18
C ILE A 243 18.93 21.28 -10.38
N THR A 244 20.20 21.49 -10.02
CA THR A 244 21.05 20.47 -9.37
C THR A 244 20.57 20.12 -7.96
N SER A 245 20.02 21.10 -7.23
CA SER A 245 19.51 20.92 -5.87
C SER A 245 18.07 20.38 -5.82
N LEU A 246 17.42 20.19 -6.98
CA LEU A 246 16.01 19.80 -7.03
C LEU A 246 15.83 18.28 -6.87
N PRO A 247 14.74 17.84 -6.19
CA PRO A 247 14.47 16.42 -5.97
C PRO A 247 14.32 15.67 -7.30
N GLY A 248 15.01 14.54 -7.40
CA GLY A 248 15.04 13.69 -8.60
C GLY A 248 16.12 14.04 -9.62
N TYR A 249 16.95 15.08 -9.39
CA TYR A 249 18.07 15.42 -10.28
C TYR A 249 19.04 14.24 -10.49
N GLU A 250 19.34 13.50 -9.42
CA GLU A 250 20.26 12.35 -9.47
C GLU A 250 19.73 11.16 -10.28
N LEU A 251 18.43 11.11 -10.56
CA LEU A 251 17.80 10.04 -11.35
C LEU A 251 17.86 10.31 -12.86
N LEU A 252 18.32 11.50 -13.26
CA LEU A 252 18.43 11.91 -14.67
C LEU A 252 19.80 11.55 -15.23
N SER A 253 19.84 11.05 -16.47
CA SER A 253 21.08 10.95 -17.23
C SER A 253 21.60 12.33 -17.63
N ASP A 254 22.88 12.44 -18.00
CA ASP A 254 23.49 13.73 -18.39
C ASP A 254 22.78 14.42 -19.55
N LYS A 255 22.21 13.64 -20.48
CA LYS A 255 21.40 14.19 -21.60
C LYS A 255 20.09 14.79 -21.09
N GLU A 256 19.46 14.14 -20.11
CA GLU A 256 18.21 14.58 -19.50
C GLU A 256 18.43 15.78 -18.58
N LYS A 257 19.53 15.80 -17.81
CA LYS A 257 19.96 16.94 -16.99
C LYS A 257 20.12 18.19 -17.86
N LYS A 258 20.88 18.10 -18.96
CA LYS A 258 21.06 19.20 -19.92
C LYS A 258 19.74 19.65 -20.55
N LEU A 259 18.87 18.71 -20.89
CA LEU A 259 17.57 19.02 -21.49
C LEU A 259 16.67 19.78 -20.51
N CYS A 260 16.57 19.32 -19.26
CA CYS A 260 15.79 19.97 -18.19
C CYS A 260 16.33 21.39 -17.92
N GLN A 261 17.65 21.54 -17.82
CA GLN A 261 18.30 22.83 -17.58
C GLN A 261 18.03 23.82 -18.72
N SER A 262 18.09 23.36 -19.99
CA SER A 262 17.83 24.20 -21.16
C SER A 262 16.38 24.66 -21.32
N MET A 263 15.44 24.00 -20.62
CA MET A 263 14.01 24.30 -20.66
C MET A 263 13.49 24.89 -19.34
N GLY A 264 14.33 24.98 -18.30
CA GLY A 264 13.91 25.41 -16.97
C GLY A 264 12.85 24.50 -16.34
N ILE A 265 12.87 23.20 -16.65
CA ILE A 265 11.90 22.23 -16.13
C ILE A 265 12.53 21.49 -14.95
N SER A 266 11.78 21.33 -13.86
CA SER A 266 12.26 20.57 -12.71
C SER A 266 12.43 19.09 -13.04
N PRO A 267 13.45 18.40 -12.48
CA PRO A 267 13.65 16.96 -12.67
C PRO A 267 12.39 16.14 -12.38
N ALA A 268 11.66 16.47 -11.31
CA ALA A 268 10.41 15.81 -10.96
C ALA A 268 9.33 15.93 -12.06
N CYS A 269 9.18 17.11 -12.66
CA CYS A 269 8.24 17.34 -13.75
C CYS A 269 8.61 16.53 -15.00
N TYR A 270 9.91 16.48 -15.33
CA TYR A 270 10.41 15.68 -16.44
C TYR A 270 10.21 14.17 -16.22
N ILE A 271 10.57 13.66 -15.05
CA ILE A 271 10.41 12.23 -14.69
C ILE A 271 8.94 11.82 -14.74
N THR A 272 8.04 12.67 -14.25
CA THR A 272 6.59 12.42 -14.32
C THR A 272 6.12 12.30 -15.76
N PHE A 273 6.54 13.22 -16.63
CA PHE A 273 6.20 13.18 -18.04
C PHE A 273 6.78 11.94 -18.75
N LYS A 274 8.06 11.64 -18.52
CA LYS A 274 8.73 10.43 -19.01
C LYS A 274 7.97 9.16 -18.62
N THR A 275 7.60 9.04 -17.35
CA THR A 275 6.87 7.88 -16.83
C THR A 275 5.52 7.71 -17.51
N VAL A 276 4.76 8.79 -17.72
CA VAL A 276 3.45 8.71 -18.37
C VAL A 276 3.57 8.33 -19.85
N VAL A 277 4.55 8.89 -20.57
CA VAL A 277 4.77 8.56 -21.99
C VAL A 277 5.20 7.10 -22.16
N LEU A 278 6.16 6.62 -21.36
CA LEU A 278 6.66 5.24 -21.48
C LEU A 278 5.59 4.22 -21.07
N LYS A 279 4.78 4.52 -20.05
CA LYS A 279 3.63 3.67 -19.68
C LYS A 279 2.59 3.59 -20.79
N ASP A 280 2.24 4.71 -21.41
CA ASP A 280 1.30 4.72 -22.55
C ASP A 280 1.83 3.89 -23.73
N GLN A 281 3.12 4.02 -24.06
CA GLN A 281 3.76 3.26 -25.14
C GLN A 281 3.78 1.76 -24.85
N ALA A 282 4.13 1.36 -23.62
CA ALA A 282 4.06 -0.04 -23.21
C ALA A 282 2.63 -0.61 -23.26
N GLN A 283 1.61 0.21 -23.00
CA GLN A 283 0.21 -0.18 -23.15
C GLN A 283 -0.23 -0.29 -24.62
N ARG A 284 0.27 0.60 -25.51
CA ARG A 284 0.00 0.52 -26.96
C ARG A 284 0.60 -0.74 -27.58
N GLN A 285 1.79 -1.15 -27.17
CA GLN A 285 2.39 -2.42 -27.60
C GLN A 285 1.53 -3.63 -27.22
N LYS A 286 0.72 -3.52 -26.17
CA LYS A 286 -0.24 -4.54 -25.71
C LYS A 286 -1.64 -4.37 -26.31
N GLY A 287 -1.80 -3.57 -27.37
CA GLY A 287 -3.07 -3.40 -28.09
C GLY A 287 -4.03 -2.36 -27.52
N SER A 288 -3.61 -1.50 -26.59
CA SER A 288 -4.47 -0.43 -26.06
C SER A 288 -4.71 0.70 -27.07
N ILE A 289 -5.98 1.06 -27.29
CA ILE A 289 -6.42 2.15 -28.20
C ILE A 289 -6.69 3.47 -27.43
N ALA A 290 -6.31 3.54 -26.15
CA ALA A 290 -6.52 4.74 -25.35
C ALA A 290 -5.77 5.96 -25.96
N LYS A 291 -6.45 7.10 -26.06
CA LYS A 291 -5.82 8.36 -26.52
C LYS A 291 -4.88 8.87 -25.43
N PHE A 292 -3.61 9.06 -25.79
CA PHE A 292 -2.61 9.64 -24.89
C PHE A 292 -3.09 11.01 -24.36
N ARG A 293 -3.02 11.19 -23.05
CA ARG A 293 -3.26 12.47 -22.40
C ARG A 293 -1.99 12.93 -21.73
N SER A 294 -1.45 14.06 -22.20
CA SER A 294 -0.30 14.70 -21.57
C SER A 294 -0.62 15.07 -20.12
N PRO A 295 0.30 14.82 -19.17
CA PRO A 295 0.21 15.36 -17.81
C PRO A 295 0.01 16.88 -17.82
N ALA A 296 -0.76 17.39 -16.86
CA ALA A 296 -0.92 18.82 -16.65
C ALA A 296 0.37 19.41 -16.04
N GLY A 297 0.75 20.63 -16.45
CA GLY A 297 1.91 21.34 -15.90
C GLY A 297 3.09 21.55 -16.86
N LEU A 298 3.05 20.98 -18.07
CA LEU A 298 4.00 21.25 -19.14
C LEU A 298 3.31 21.95 -20.31
N ASP A 299 3.95 22.98 -20.85
CA ASP A 299 3.47 23.64 -22.06
C ASP A 299 3.70 22.76 -23.31
N LYS A 300 3.07 23.14 -24.43
CA LYS A 300 3.14 22.38 -25.69
C LYS A 300 4.54 22.37 -26.31
N SER A 301 5.36 23.39 -26.07
CA SER A 301 6.74 23.48 -26.57
C SER A 301 7.65 22.49 -25.86
N HIS A 302 7.59 22.47 -24.52
CA HIS A 302 8.32 21.54 -23.66
C HIS A 302 7.91 20.10 -23.95
N CYS A 303 6.61 19.82 -24.07
CA CYS A 303 6.13 18.49 -24.43
C CYS A 303 6.74 18.00 -25.75
N ARG A 304 6.75 18.84 -26.79
CA ARG A 304 7.33 18.48 -28.11
C ARG A 304 8.83 18.21 -28.03
N ARG A 305 9.59 19.05 -27.32
CA ARG A 305 11.04 18.87 -27.16
C ARG A 305 11.37 17.57 -26.42
N ILE A 306 10.61 17.24 -25.37
CA ILE A 306 10.80 15.99 -24.63
C ILE A 306 10.42 14.77 -25.47
N LEU A 307 9.30 14.82 -26.20
CA LEU A 307 8.91 13.73 -27.11
C LEU A 307 9.94 13.51 -28.23
N ASN A 308 10.48 14.58 -28.83
CA ASN A 308 11.56 14.47 -29.80
C ASN A 308 12.81 13.83 -29.19
N HIS A 309 13.15 14.17 -27.95
CA HIS A 309 14.26 13.51 -27.25
C HIS A 309 14.01 12.01 -27.06
N PHE A 310 12.79 11.60 -26.72
CA PHE A 310 12.45 10.17 -26.58
C PHE A 310 12.48 9.44 -27.92
N ALA A 311 12.01 10.05 -29.00
CA ALA A 311 12.07 9.48 -30.34
C ALA A 311 13.54 9.31 -30.80
N ASN A 312 14.36 10.34 -30.60
CA ASN A 312 15.80 10.30 -30.91
C ASN A 312 16.58 9.30 -30.04
N SER A 313 16.07 9.00 -28.84
CA SER A 313 16.65 8.00 -27.93
C SER A 313 16.11 6.59 -28.20
N GLY A 314 15.21 6.42 -29.17
CA GLY A 314 14.59 5.13 -29.53
C GLY A 314 13.58 4.61 -28.52
N TRP A 315 13.10 5.43 -27.58
CA TRP A 315 12.17 5.00 -26.53
C TRP A 315 10.72 4.99 -26.99
N ILE A 316 10.40 5.81 -27.99
CA ILE A 316 9.09 5.88 -28.62
C ILE A 316 9.27 5.90 -30.13
N SER A 317 8.30 5.36 -30.87
CA SER A 317 8.29 5.51 -32.33
C SER A 317 8.17 7.00 -32.70
N ALA A 318 8.95 7.43 -33.69
CA ALA A 318 8.80 8.76 -34.26
C ALA A 318 7.41 8.88 -34.89
N ASN A 319 6.65 9.90 -34.46
CA ASN A 319 5.38 10.30 -35.07
C ASN A 319 5.61 11.46 -36.02
#